data_AF-A0A920BF30-F1
#
_entry.id   AF-A0A920BF30-F1
#
_cell.length_a   1.000
_cell.length_b   1.000
_cell.length_c   1.000
_cell.angle_alpha   90.00
_cell.angle_beta   90.00
_cell.angle_gamma   90.00
#
_symmetry.space_group_name_H-M   'P 1'
#
loop_
_entity.id
_entity.type
_entity.pdbx_description
1 polymer ?
#
loop_
_entity_poly.entity_id
_entity_poly.type
_entity_poly.pdbx_seq_one_letter_code
_entity_poly.pdbx_strand_id
1 'polypeptide(L)'
;MTQKSLFAEINKPVLMHCKSGADRAGLVSALYLLIVETQPAHIAMQQLAWKYGHVKAAKTGLLDAFFAAYLPYEKDGMAFYDWVDHIYDPTILTAQFQSQGWADRLTDTILRRE
;
A
#
# COMPACT_ATOMS: atom_id res chain seq x y z
N MET A 1 16.59 -9.52 -10.56
CA MET A 1 15.58 -8.82 -11.38
C MET A 1 14.77 -7.93 -10.45
N THR A 2 14.77 -6.61 -10.64
CA THR A 2 13.95 -5.71 -9.82
C THR A 2 12.52 -5.69 -10.40
N GLN A 3 11.53 -5.24 -9.62
CA GLN A 3 10.16 -5.10 -10.16
C GLN A 3 10.12 -4.18 -11.40
N LYS A 4 10.97 -3.16 -11.43
CA LYS A 4 11.10 -2.21 -12.55
C LYS A 4 11.53 -2.90 -13.85
N SER A 5 12.54 -3.77 -13.80
CA SER A 5 12.99 -4.50 -14.99
C SER A 5 11.98 -5.55 -15.43
N LEU A 6 11.30 -6.20 -14.47
CA LEU A 6 10.21 -7.13 -14.78
C LEU A 6 9.15 -6.42 -15.63
N PHE A 7 8.55 -5.33 -15.15
CA PHE A 7 7.47 -4.67 -15.87
C PHE A 7 7.84 -4.14 -17.27
N ALA A 8 9.10 -3.81 -17.51
CA ALA A 8 9.57 -3.34 -18.81
C ALA A 8 9.61 -4.46 -19.87
N GLU A 9 9.80 -5.71 -19.45
CA GLU A 9 10.09 -6.84 -20.36
C GLU A 9 8.87 -7.71 -20.69
N ILE A 10 7.76 -7.56 -19.96
CA ILE A 10 6.61 -8.44 -20.08
C ILE A 10 5.65 -8.00 -21.20
N ASN A 11 5.24 -8.98 -22.03
CA ASN A 11 4.24 -8.78 -23.07
C ASN A 11 2.82 -8.68 -22.49
N LYS A 12 2.04 -7.69 -22.98
CA LYS A 12 0.66 -7.44 -22.59
C LYS A 12 -0.33 -8.23 -23.49
N PRO A 13 -1.51 -8.66 -22.99
CA PRO A 13 -2.06 -8.45 -21.65
C PRO A 13 -1.44 -9.37 -20.58
N VAL A 14 -1.47 -8.90 -19.33
CA VAL A 14 -0.86 -9.56 -18.17
C VAL A 14 -1.93 -9.95 -17.16
N LEU A 15 -1.88 -11.19 -16.68
CA LEU A 15 -2.65 -11.62 -15.52
C LEU A 15 -1.72 -11.79 -14.32
N MET A 16 -1.98 -11.05 -13.25
CA MET A 16 -1.28 -11.17 -11.97
C MET A 16 -2.19 -11.87 -10.97
N HIS A 17 -1.73 -12.97 -10.38
CA HIS A 17 -2.45 -13.65 -9.32
C HIS A 17 -1.50 -14.10 -8.23
N CYS A 18 -2.02 -14.30 -7.01
CA CYS A 18 -1.25 -14.83 -5.91
C CYS A 18 -1.83 -16.15 -5.40
N LYS A 19 -0.98 -17.03 -4.86
CA LYS A 19 -1.40 -18.29 -4.23
C LYS A 19 -2.22 -18.07 -2.95
N SER A 20 -1.99 -16.98 -2.21
CA SER A 20 -2.49 -16.84 -0.83
C SER A 20 -3.31 -15.59 -0.56
N GLY A 21 -3.83 -14.90 -1.58
CA GLY A 21 -4.87 -13.89 -1.37
C GLY A 21 -4.71 -12.57 -2.11
N ALA A 22 -5.75 -11.75 -1.92
CA ALA A 22 -5.99 -10.45 -2.54
C ALA A 22 -4.85 -9.44 -2.34
N ASP A 23 -4.21 -9.43 -1.17
CA ASP A 23 -3.32 -8.34 -0.76
C ASP A 23 -2.04 -8.27 -1.58
N ARG A 24 -1.41 -9.42 -1.87
CA ARG A 24 -0.18 -9.45 -2.67
C ARG A 24 -0.46 -9.15 -4.15
N ALA A 25 -1.58 -9.64 -4.67
CA ALA A 25 -2.00 -9.31 -6.03
C ALA A 25 -2.35 -7.82 -6.15
N GLY A 26 -3.14 -7.29 -5.21
CA GLY A 26 -3.51 -5.88 -5.15
C GLY A 26 -2.31 -4.95 -4.98
N LEU A 27 -1.32 -5.32 -4.14
CA LEU A 27 -0.09 -4.55 -3.98
C LEU A 27 0.70 -4.46 -5.28
N VAL A 28 0.91 -5.59 -5.97
CA VAL A 28 1.66 -5.57 -7.24
C VAL A 28 0.90 -4.79 -8.31
N SER A 29 -0.43 -4.92 -8.37
CA SER A 29 -1.27 -4.11 -9.27
C SER A 29 -1.18 -2.61 -8.96
N ALA A 30 -1.18 -2.22 -7.68
CA ALA A 30 -1.00 -0.82 -7.27
C ALA A 30 0.38 -0.30 -7.68
N LEU A 31 1.44 -1.06 -7.41
CA LEU A 31 2.81 -0.70 -7.81
C LEU A 31 2.96 -0.59 -9.32
N TYR A 32 2.32 -1.48 -10.08
CA TYR A 32 2.29 -1.40 -11.54
C TYR A 32 1.67 -0.09 -12.02
N LEU A 33 0.50 0.28 -11.50
CA LEU A 33 -0.16 1.55 -11.85
C LEU A 33 0.70 2.76 -11.50
N LEU A 34 1.30 2.76 -10.30
CA LEU A 34 2.11 3.87 -9.81
C LEU A 34 3.42 4.04 -10.59
N ILE A 35 4.13 2.95 -10.86
CA ILE A 35 5.52 2.98 -11.35
C ILE A 35 5.58 2.90 -12.87
N VAL A 36 4.73 2.07 -13.47
CA VAL A 36 4.79 1.75 -14.91
C VAL A 36 3.83 2.63 -15.68
N GLU A 37 2.59 2.72 -15.22
CA GLU A 37 1.55 3.54 -15.87
C GLU A 37 1.54 4.98 -15.33
N THR A 38 2.46 5.32 -14.41
CA THR A 38 2.65 6.66 -13.83
C THR A 38 1.36 7.29 -13.28
N GLN A 39 0.46 6.44 -12.78
CA GLN A 39 -0.78 6.89 -12.18
C GLN A 39 -0.52 7.47 -10.78
N PRO A 40 -1.28 8.47 -10.35
CA PRO A 40 -1.19 8.99 -8.99
C PRO A 40 -1.39 7.88 -7.94
N ALA A 41 -0.69 7.95 -6.81
CA ALA A 41 -0.74 6.94 -5.76
C ALA A 41 -2.17 6.76 -5.22
N HIS A 42 -2.97 7.83 -5.14
CA HIS A 42 -4.37 7.72 -4.73
C HIS A 42 -5.25 6.89 -5.68
N ILE A 43 -4.89 6.81 -6.97
CA ILE A 43 -5.53 5.91 -7.95
C ILE A 43 -4.98 4.49 -7.80
N ALA A 44 -3.66 4.34 -7.68
CA ALA A 44 -3.01 3.05 -7.49
C ALA A 44 -3.54 2.30 -6.26
N MET A 45 -3.75 3.01 -5.14
CA MET A 45 -4.30 2.46 -3.90
C MET A 45 -5.68 1.82 -4.06
N GLN A 46 -6.46 2.18 -5.09
CA GLN A 46 -7.78 1.58 -5.32
C GLN A 46 -7.71 0.08 -5.68
N GLN A 47 -6.52 -0.43 -6.00
CA GLN A 47 -6.30 -1.88 -6.15
C GLN A 47 -6.29 -2.63 -4.81
N LEU A 48 -6.18 -1.91 -3.69
CA LEU A 48 -6.33 -2.40 -2.33
C LEU A 48 -7.77 -2.13 -1.84
N ALA A 49 -8.75 -2.77 -2.48
CA ALA A 49 -10.16 -2.54 -2.18
C ALA A 49 -10.88 -3.80 -1.71
N TRP A 50 -11.93 -3.62 -0.90
CA TRP A 50 -12.79 -4.71 -0.42
C TRP A 50 -13.36 -5.58 -1.53
N LYS A 51 -13.74 -4.99 -2.68
CA LYS A 51 -14.21 -5.72 -3.87
C LYS A 51 -13.19 -6.71 -4.45
N TYR A 52 -11.91 -6.54 -4.13
CA TYR A 52 -10.82 -7.44 -4.50
C TYR A 52 -10.42 -8.38 -3.36
N GLY A 53 -11.10 -8.33 -2.21
CA GLY A 53 -10.82 -9.14 -1.03
C GLY A 53 -9.83 -8.52 -0.04
N HIS A 54 -9.45 -7.25 -0.24
CA HIS A 54 -8.56 -6.53 0.69
C HIS A 54 -9.33 -6.00 1.91
N VAL A 55 -8.80 -6.23 3.11
CA VAL A 55 -9.43 -5.79 4.37
C VAL A 55 -8.52 -4.82 5.12
N LYS A 56 -8.82 -3.52 5.04
CA LYS A 56 -8.03 -2.46 5.69
C LYS A 56 -7.99 -2.56 7.22
N ALA A 57 -9.05 -3.06 7.84
CA ALA A 57 -9.15 -3.18 9.31
C ALA A 57 -8.32 -4.35 9.90
N ALA A 58 -7.67 -5.16 9.06
CA ALA A 58 -6.82 -6.27 9.49
C ALA A 58 -5.33 -5.89 9.40
N LYS A 59 -4.44 -6.85 9.66
CA LYS A 59 -2.97 -6.66 9.52
C LYS A 59 -2.55 -6.17 8.13
N THR A 60 -3.40 -6.41 7.13
CA THR A 60 -3.24 -6.00 5.73
C THR A 60 -3.41 -4.50 5.52
N GLY A 61 -4.04 -3.77 6.45
CA GLY A 61 -4.13 -2.31 6.44
C GLY A 61 -2.78 -1.59 6.50
N LEU A 62 -1.70 -2.30 6.82
CA LEU A 62 -0.34 -1.79 6.67
C LEU A 62 -0.03 -1.38 5.22
N LEU A 63 -0.63 -2.04 4.23
CA LEU A 63 -0.47 -1.67 2.83
C LEU A 63 -1.15 -0.33 2.52
N ASP A 64 -2.32 -0.04 3.09
CA ASP A 64 -2.92 1.30 3.00
C ASP A 64 -2.02 2.35 3.65
N ALA A 65 -1.49 2.06 4.84
CA ALA A 65 -0.61 2.96 5.57
C ALA A 65 0.67 3.24 4.77
N PHE A 66 1.21 2.23 4.08
CA PHE A 66 2.38 2.35 3.22
C PHE A 66 2.16 3.38 2.10
N PHE A 67 1.09 3.24 1.32
CA PHE A 67 0.81 4.22 0.27
C PHE A 67 0.40 5.58 0.83
N ALA A 68 -0.33 5.62 1.96
CA ALA A 68 -0.70 6.87 2.61
C ALA A 68 0.53 7.66 3.09
N ALA A 69 1.57 6.97 3.57
CA ALA A 69 2.83 7.59 3.97
C ALA A 69 3.59 8.22 2.79
N TYR A 70 3.37 7.72 1.57
CA TYR A 70 3.98 8.26 0.35
C TYR A 70 3.22 9.45 -0.24
N LEU A 71 1.88 9.54 -0.07
CA LEU A 71 1.05 10.60 -0.67
C LEU A 71 1.58 12.05 -0.50
N PRO A 72 2.10 12.47 0.67
CA PRO A 72 2.65 13.81 0.82
C PRO A 72 3.89 14.06 -0.05
N TYR A 73 4.75 13.05 -0.19
CA TYR A 73 5.98 13.14 -0.98
C TYR A 73 5.70 13.12 -2.48
N GLU A 74 4.71 12.33 -2.92
CA GLU A 74 4.22 12.39 -4.29
C GLU A 74 3.71 13.79 -4.64
N LYS A 75 2.94 14.41 -3.74
CA LYS A 75 2.42 15.77 -3.92
C LYS A 75 3.55 16.81 -4.06
N ASP A 76 4.66 16.59 -3.37
CA ASP A 76 5.85 17.44 -3.46
C ASP A 76 6.78 17.07 -4.64
N GLY A 77 6.39 16.10 -5.47
CA GLY A 77 7.07 15.72 -6.71
C GLY A 77 8.19 14.69 -6.55
N MET A 78 8.33 14.06 -5.38
CA MET A 78 9.32 13.00 -5.14
C MET A 78 8.89 11.72 -5.83
N ALA A 79 9.81 11.06 -6.54
CA ALA A 79 9.53 9.77 -7.16
C ALA A 79 9.42 8.66 -6.10
N PHE A 80 8.59 7.65 -6.37
CA PHE A 80 8.33 6.56 -5.44
C PHE A 80 9.60 5.82 -5.00
N TYR A 81 10.50 5.50 -5.95
CA TYR A 81 11.74 4.81 -5.60
C TYR A 81 12.68 5.68 -4.76
N ASP A 82 12.76 6.99 -5.03
CA ASP A 82 13.58 7.89 -4.23
C ASP A 82 13.07 7.95 -2.78
N TRP A 83 11.75 7.96 -2.59
CA TRP A 83 11.13 7.86 -1.27
C TRP A 83 11.43 6.52 -0.59
N VAL A 84 11.31 5.41 -1.32
CA VAL A 84 11.63 4.06 -0.78
C VAL A 84 13.08 3.97 -0.33
N ASP A 85 14.02 4.53 -1.09
CA ASP A 85 15.45 4.37 -0.85
C ASP A 85 15.98 5.31 0.25
N HIS A 86 15.36 6.47 0.45
CA HIS A 86 15.90 7.52 1.33
C HIS A 86 15.04 7.85 2.55
N ILE A 87 13.74 7.56 2.51
CA ILE A 87 12.77 8.03 3.52
C ILE A 87 12.00 6.89 4.18
N TYR A 88 11.62 5.87 3.40
CA TYR A 88 10.81 4.77 3.88
C TYR A 88 11.57 3.92 4.91
N ASP A 89 10.98 3.75 6.10
CA ASP A 89 11.42 2.79 7.10
C ASP A 89 10.26 1.84 7.47
N PRO A 90 10.36 0.54 7.14
CA PRO A 90 9.32 -0.45 7.44
C PRO A 90 9.07 -0.61 8.95
N THR A 91 10.11 -0.43 9.77
CA THR A 91 10.03 -0.57 11.23
C THR A 91 9.21 0.56 11.83
N ILE A 92 9.50 1.79 11.40
CA ILE A 92 8.77 2.99 11.85
C ILE A 92 7.31 2.91 11.40
N LEU A 93 7.06 2.58 10.12
CA LEU A 93 5.69 2.48 9.60
C LEU A 93 4.88 1.42 10.34
N THR A 94 5.47 0.25 10.58
CA THR A 94 4.80 -0.85 11.30
C THR A 94 4.50 -0.47 12.75
N ALA A 95 5.45 0.17 13.44
CA ALA A 95 5.26 0.64 14.81
C ALA A 95 4.14 1.69 14.88
N GLN A 96 4.12 2.66 13.96
CA GLN A 96 3.07 3.68 13.88
C GLN A 96 1.69 3.06 13.60
N PHE A 97 1.60 2.14 12.64
CA PHE A 97 0.35 1.45 12.31
C PHE A 97 -0.21 0.64 13.48
N GLN A 98 0.65 -0.14 14.16
CA GLN A 98 0.26 -0.86 15.36
C GLN A 98 -0.15 0.10 16.47
N SER A 99 0.52 1.26 16.55
CA SER A 99 0.24 2.24 17.59
C SER A 99 -1.17 2.82 17.47
N GLN A 100 -1.53 3.19 16.26
CA GLN A 100 -2.84 3.74 15.94
C GLN A 100 -3.93 2.67 16.10
N GLY A 101 -3.66 1.44 15.67
CA GLY A 101 -4.59 0.32 15.86
C GLY A 101 -4.85 -0.06 17.32
N TRP A 102 -3.88 0.10 18.24
CA TRP A 102 -4.15 -0.08 19.67
C TRP A 102 -4.87 1.12 20.26
N ALA A 103 -4.54 2.33 19.81
CA ALA A 103 -5.18 3.57 20.28
C ALA A 103 -6.67 3.54 19.93
N ASP A 104 -7.00 3.24 18.67
CA ASP A 104 -8.38 3.14 18.20
C ASP A 104 -9.17 2.06 18.97
N ARG A 105 -8.57 0.89 19.21
CA ARG A 105 -9.21 -0.17 20.03
C ARG A 105 -9.40 0.26 21.48
N LEU A 106 -8.44 0.96 22.06
CA LEU A 106 -8.54 1.46 23.43
C LEU A 106 -9.61 2.54 23.52
N THR A 107 -9.62 3.51 22.60
CA THR A 107 -10.66 4.55 22.55
C THR A 107 -12.03 3.95 22.31
N ASP A 108 -12.19 2.98 21.42
CA ASP A 108 -13.46 2.28 21.19
C ASP A 108 -13.91 1.48 22.42
N THR A 109 -12.97 0.95 23.20
CA THR A 109 -13.27 0.22 24.44
C THR A 109 -13.62 1.16 25.60
N ILE A 110 -12.96 2.32 25.69
CA ILE A 110 -13.17 3.32 26.74
C ILE A 110 -14.41 4.19 26.46
N LEU A 111 -14.66 4.54 25.20
CA LEU A 111 -15.81 5.33 24.74
C LEU A 111 -17.07 4.47 24.54
N ARG A 112 -17.04 3.18 24.92
CA ARG A 112 -18.24 2.35 25.03
C ARG A 112 -19.02 2.67 26.32
N ARG A 113 -19.45 3.93 26.41
CA ARG A 113 -20.56 4.52 27.19
C ARG A 113 -20.89 5.79 26.38
N GLU A 114 -21.91 5.84 25.53
CA GLU A 114 -23.27 5.27 25.56
C GLU A 114 -23.70 4.76 24.18
#